data_AF-K5XJ85-F1
#
_entry.id   AF-K5XJ85-F1
#
_cell.length_a   1.000
_cell.length_b   1.000
_cell.length_c   1.000
_cell.angle_alpha   90.00
_cell.angle_beta   90.00
_cell.angle_gamma   90.00
#
_symmetry.space_group_name_H-M   'P 1'
#
loop_
_entity.id
_entity.type
_entity.pdbx_description
1 polymer ?
#
loop_
_entity_poly.entity_id
_entity_poly.type
_entity_poly.pdbx_seq_one_letter_code
_entity_poly.pdbx_strand_id
1 'polypeptide(L)'
;MTPQTLMNDLTSENCDVMDIVLLIVDEAHRATGDYAYNQIVRHMMAKNPHFRLIALTATPGKDTEGVQNLVDGLHISRIEIRNEESIDLRGYMHDQNVEQHCIRMPEGIAAIRDALEQLMETFMKPLQSMGIIWPNQQAVKLHPYAARAKISTLAPHQRGFVHQLSMLGNLAQVMAYLLEATVGMAY
;
A
#
# COMPACT_ATOMS: atom_id res chain seq x y z
N MET A 1 17.32 -0.83 -18.78
CA MET A 1 17.95 -2.14 -18.44
C MET A 1 17.24 -2.66 -17.20
N THR A 2 16.85 -3.93 -17.16
CA THR A 2 16.26 -4.50 -15.94
C THR A 2 17.38 -4.88 -14.97
N PRO A 3 17.14 -4.87 -13.64
CA PRO A 3 18.18 -5.23 -12.68
C PRO A 3 18.62 -6.69 -12.82
N GLN A 4 17.75 -7.58 -13.31
CA GLN A 4 18.11 -8.98 -13.57
C GLN A 4 19.14 -9.09 -14.70
N THR A 5 18.97 -8.32 -15.78
CA THR A 5 19.95 -8.30 -16.88
C THR A 5 21.29 -7.78 -16.41
N LEU A 6 21.32 -6.66 -15.68
CA LEU A 6 22.56 -6.11 -15.14
C LEU A 6 23.26 -7.11 -14.21
N MET A 7 22.52 -7.72 -13.29
CA MET A 7 23.09 -8.72 -12.37
C MET A 7 23.72 -9.91 -13.11
N ASN A 8 23.06 -10.39 -14.18
CA ASN A 8 23.58 -11.47 -15.01
C ASN A 8 24.88 -11.06 -15.74
N ASP A 9 24.92 -9.84 -16.28
CA ASP A 9 26.11 -9.33 -16.98
C ASP A 9 27.30 -9.12 -16.04
N LEU A 10 27.06 -8.65 -14.82
CA LEU A 10 28.08 -8.51 -13.77
C LEU A 10 28.60 -9.86 -13.28
N THR A 11 27.71 -10.86 -13.17
CA THR A 11 28.06 -12.21 -12.72
C THR A 11 28.80 -12.99 -13.81
N SER A 12 28.45 -12.76 -15.08
CA SER A 12 29.07 -13.41 -16.24
C SER A 12 30.32 -12.68 -16.74
N GLU A 13 30.74 -11.60 -16.05
CA GLU A 13 31.89 -10.76 -16.39
C GLU A 13 31.83 -10.13 -17.80
N ASN A 14 30.62 -10.02 -18.38
CA ASN A 14 30.39 -9.32 -19.63
C ASN A 14 30.44 -7.79 -19.45
N CYS A 15 30.25 -7.32 -18.21
CA CYS A 15 30.34 -5.93 -17.81
C CYS A 15 31.34 -5.82 -16.65
N ASP A 16 32.42 -5.06 -16.83
CA ASP A 16 33.38 -4.81 -15.76
C ASP A 16 32.78 -3.81 -14.75
N VAL A 17 32.78 -4.22 -13.49
CA VAL A 17 32.33 -3.40 -12.36
C VAL A 17 33.20 -2.16 -12.19
N MET A 18 34.47 -2.20 -12.60
CA MET A 18 35.40 -1.07 -12.53
C MET A 18 35.03 0.07 -13.49
N ASP A 19 34.33 -0.23 -14.58
CA ASP A 19 33.91 0.78 -15.58
C ASP A 19 32.65 1.55 -15.14
N ILE A 20 31.93 1.06 -14.13
CA ILE A 20 30.69 1.67 -13.66
C ILE A 20 31.00 2.76 -12.64
N VAL A 21 30.81 4.01 -13.04
CA VAL A 21 31.00 5.19 -12.18
C VAL A 21 29.72 5.69 -11.50
N LEU A 22 28.54 5.37 -12.06
CA LEU A 22 27.23 5.83 -11.57
C LEU A 22 26.17 4.73 -11.73
N LEU A 23 25.48 4.42 -10.65
CA LEU A 23 24.31 3.55 -10.61
C LEU A 23 23.08 4.36 -10.20
N ILE A 24 22.09 4.45 -11.07
CA ILE A 24 20.79 5.06 -10.79
C ILE A 24 19.76 3.95 -10.59
N VAL A 25 19.15 3.91 -9.40
CA VAL A 25 18.08 2.97 -9.06
C VAL A 25 16.76 3.72 -9.09
N ASP A 26 15.93 3.40 -10.08
CA ASP A 26 14.56 3.91 -10.16
C ASP A 26 13.59 3.00 -9.37
N GLU A 27 12.55 3.61 -8.82
CA GLU A 27 11.60 2.99 -7.89
C GLU A 27 12.31 2.28 -6.73
N ALA A 28 13.24 2.99 -6.08
CA ALA A 28 14.14 2.43 -5.08
C ALA A 28 13.42 1.76 -3.92
N HIS A 29 12.17 2.11 -3.64
CA HIS A 29 11.32 1.43 -2.64
C HIS A 29 11.12 -0.08 -2.90
N ARG A 30 11.45 -0.57 -4.10
CA ARG A 30 11.46 -2.00 -4.44
C ARG A 30 12.73 -2.73 -3.98
N ALA A 31 13.76 -2.01 -3.55
CA ALA A 31 15.02 -2.58 -3.05
C ALA A 31 14.88 -3.15 -1.63
N THR A 32 13.90 -4.04 -1.43
CA THR A 32 13.64 -4.71 -0.16
C THR A 32 14.11 -6.16 -0.22
N GLY A 33 14.65 -6.67 0.89
CA GLY A 33 15.08 -8.06 1.00
C GLY A 33 16.21 -8.41 0.03
N ASP A 34 16.09 -9.53 -0.67
CA ASP A 34 17.10 -10.02 -1.62
C ASP A 34 16.78 -9.68 -3.08
N TYR A 35 16.06 -8.57 -3.29
CA TYR A 35 15.78 -8.07 -4.63
C TYR A 35 17.07 -7.77 -5.41
N ALA A 36 17.01 -7.87 -6.74
CA ALA A 36 18.17 -7.74 -7.62
C ALA A 36 18.95 -6.42 -7.42
N TYR A 37 18.28 -5.32 -7.02
CA TYR A 37 18.96 -4.06 -6.67
C TYR A 37 19.97 -4.24 -5.52
N ASN A 38 19.60 -4.90 -4.43
CA ASN A 38 20.50 -5.12 -3.29
C ASN A 38 21.64 -6.06 -3.67
N GLN A 39 21.38 -7.05 -4.53
CA GLN A 39 22.43 -7.94 -5.03
C GLN A 39 23.45 -7.19 -5.89
N ILE A 40 22.99 -6.32 -6.80
CA ILE A 40 23.86 -5.47 -7.61
C ILE A 40 24.71 -4.58 -6.70
N VAL A 41 24.11 -3.87 -5.74
CA VAL A 41 24.86 -2.96 -4.86
C VAL A 41 25.91 -3.71 -4.03
N ARG A 42 25.57 -4.88 -3.47
CA ARG A 42 26.54 -5.73 -2.77
C ARG A 42 27.68 -6.19 -3.69
N HIS A 43 27.37 -6.61 -4.91
CA HIS A 43 28.36 -7.04 -5.90
C HIS A 43 29.29 -5.89 -6.30
N MET A 44 28.71 -4.71 -6.55
CA MET A 44 29.43 -3.48 -6.84
C MET A 44 30.38 -3.11 -5.69
N MET A 45 29.87 -2.98 -4.46
CA MET A 45 30.67 -2.61 -3.29
C MET A 45 31.82 -3.58 -3.00
N ALA A 46 31.65 -4.88 -3.31
CA ALA A 46 32.69 -5.88 -3.10
C ALA A 46 33.87 -5.77 -4.09
N LYS A 47 33.63 -5.28 -5.30
CA LYS A 47 34.64 -5.20 -6.38
C LYS A 47 35.12 -3.77 -6.64
N ASN A 48 34.20 -2.80 -6.72
CA ASN A 48 34.46 -1.38 -6.93
C ASN A 48 33.66 -0.54 -5.92
N PRO A 49 34.27 -0.10 -4.80
CA PRO A 49 33.60 0.80 -3.85
C PRO A 49 33.57 2.26 -4.32
N HIS A 50 34.18 2.59 -5.46
CA HIS A 50 34.36 3.96 -5.96
C HIS A 50 33.35 4.31 -7.06
N PHE A 51 32.06 4.15 -6.75
CA PHE A 51 30.97 4.57 -7.63
C PHE A 51 29.98 5.47 -6.91
N ARG A 52 29.19 6.21 -7.69
CA ARG A 52 28.05 6.97 -7.16
C ARG A 52 26.78 6.15 -7.28
N LEU A 53 25.99 6.12 -6.22
CA LEU A 53 24.64 5.57 -6.23
C LEU A 53 23.63 6.71 -6.03
N ILE A 54 22.60 6.74 -6.88
CA ILE A 54 21.44 7.63 -6.74
C ILE A 54 20.19 6.76 -6.74
N ALA A 55 19.38 6.88 -5.70
CA ALA A 55 18.13 6.17 -5.55
C ALA A 55 16.96 7.15 -5.72
N LEU A 56 16.07 6.89 -6.67
CA LEU A 56 14.89 7.70 -6.96
C LEU A 56 13.66 6.95 -6.46
N THR A 57 12.83 7.61 -5.65
CA THR A 57 11.56 7.05 -5.19
C THR A 57 10.63 8.15 -4.71
N ALA A 58 9.34 7.99 -4.99
CA ALA A 58 8.29 8.85 -4.42
C ALA A 58 8.02 8.51 -2.95
N THR A 59 8.18 7.25 -2.57
CA THR A 59 7.87 6.75 -1.22
C THR A 59 8.93 5.74 -0.78
N PRO A 60 9.89 6.09 0.10
CA PRO A 60 11.00 5.19 0.45
C PRO A 60 10.59 3.97 1.30
N GLY A 61 9.41 3.98 1.90
CA GLY A 61 8.90 2.87 2.72
C GLY A 61 7.52 3.20 3.31
N LYS A 62 6.82 2.19 3.84
CA LYS A 62 5.52 2.37 4.50
C LYS A 62 5.66 2.67 6.00
N ASP A 63 6.78 2.28 6.59
CA ASP A 63 7.14 2.41 8.00
C ASP A 63 8.63 2.75 8.14
N THR A 64 9.03 3.13 9.35
CA THR A 64 10.43 3.51 9.64
C THR A 64 11.39 2.34 9.42
N GLU A 65 10.96 1.11 9.70
CA GLU A 65 11.76 -0.10 9.49
C GLU A 65 12.00 -0.36 7.99
N GLY A 66 10.97 -0.22 7.16
CA GLY A 66 11.10 -0.35 5.70
C GLY A 66 12.05 0.70 5.10
N VAL A 67 11.98 1.95 5.59
CA VAL A 67 12.91 3.00 5.17
C VAL A 67 14.35 2.66 5.59
N GLN A 68 14.56 2.17 6.82
CA GLN A 68 15.89 1.79 7.30
C GLN A 68 16.47 0.64 6.47
N ASN A 69 15.67 -0.39 6.18
CA ASN A 69 16.08 -1.52 5.34
C ASN A 69 16.50 -1.07 3.93
N LEU A 70 15.80 -0.07 3.36
CA LEU A 70 16.17 0.52 2.08
C LEU A 70 17.52 1.26 2.15
N VAL A 71 17.70 2.09 3.19
CA VAL A 71 18.93 2.85 3.43
C VAL A 71 20.13 1.92 3.55
N ASP A 72 19.99 0.85 4.36
CA ASP A 72 21.05 -0.12 4.58
C ASP A 72 21.29 -0.97 3.33
N GLY A 73 20.24 -1.41 2.64
CA GLY A 73 20.33 -2.24 1.44
C GLY A 73 21.04 -1.56 0.25
N LEU A 74 20.79 -0.26 0.06
CA LEU A 74 21.39 0.53 -1.01
C LEU A 74 22.61 1.36 -0.56
N HIS A 75 23.04 1.23 0.71
CA HIS A 75 24.14 2.00 1.30
C HIS A 75 23.96 3.52 1.14
N ILE A 76 22.74 4.02 1.41
CA ILE A 76 22.39 5.43 1.29
C ILE A 76 23.03 6.22 2.43
N SER A 77 23.85 7.21 2.08
CA SER A 77 24.51 8.10 3.06
C SER A 77 23.74 9.40 3.32
N ARG A 78 22.89 9.81 2.38
CA ARG A 78 22.13 11.06 2.46
C ARG A 78 20.80 10.90 1.75
N ILE A 79 19.74 11.39 2.40
CA ILE A 79 18.39 11.43 1.85
C ILE A 79 18.03 12.89 1.60
N GLU A 80 17.57 13.18 0.39
CA GLU A 80 17.00 14.48 0.03
C GLU A 80 15.50 14.31 -0.18
N ILE A 81 14.70 14.98 0.65
CA ILE A 81 13.24 14.95 0.56
C ILE A 81 12.79 16.28 -0.03
N ARG A 82 11.88 16.21 -1.01
CA ARG A 82 11.17 17.37 -1.56
C ARG A 82 9.67 17.07 -1.58
N ASN A 83 8.90 18.06 -1.19
CA ASN A 83 7.44 18.04 -1.21
C ASN A 83 6.93 19.33 -1.89
N GLU A 84 5.62 19.42 -2.11
CA GLU A 84 4.98 20.55 -2.79
C GLU A 84 5.21 21.89 -2.07
N GLU A 85 5.42 21.84 -0.75
CA GLU A 85 5.67 23.01 0.09
C GLU A 85 7.13 23.48 0.05
N SER A 86 8.04 22.68 -0.51
CA SER A 86 9.49 22.95 -0.54
C SER A 86 9.78 24.24 -1.31
N ILE A 87 10.70 25.06 -0.77
CA ILE A 87 11.00 26.41 -1.27
C ILE A 87 11.42 26.39 -2.75
N ASP A 88 12.13 25.35 -3.16
CA ASP A 88 12.61 25.13 -4.53
C ASP A 88 11.54 24.59 -5.49
N LEU A 89 10.41 24.08 -4.98
CA LEU A 89 9.31 23.55 -5.80
C LEU A 89 8.07 24.44 -5.82
N ARG A 90 7.78 25.17 -4.73
CA ARG A 90 6.53 25.94 -4.56
C ARG A 90 6.23 26.89 -5.72
N GLY A 91 7.25 27.52 -6.32
CA GLY A 91 7.09 28.42 -7.46
C GLY A 91 6.76 27.74 -8.79
N TYR A 92 6.89 26.41 -8.86
CA TYR A 92 6.62 25.58 -10.03
C TYR A 92 5.40 24.67 -9.84
N MET A 93 4.84 24.61 -8.63
CA MET A 93 3.62 23.85 -8.36
C MET A 93 2.41 24.58 -8.93
N HIS A 94 1.51 23.84 -9.57
CA HIS A 94 0.23 24.38 -10.00
C HIS A 94 -0.78 24.28 -8.87
N ASP A 95 -1.49 25.37 -8.58
CA ASP A 95 -2.56 25.36 -7.59
C ASP A 95 -3.69 24.43 -8.05
N GLN A 96 -3.98 23.40 -7.27
CA GLN A 96 -5.14 22.54 -7.49
C GLN A 96 -6.30 23.07 -6.65
N ASN A 97 -7.35 23.57 -7.28
CA ASN A 97 -8.62 23.86 -6.59
C ASN A 97 -9.45 22.58 -6.50
N VAL A 98 -9.46 21.95 -5.32
CA VAL A 98 -10.26 20.75 -5.05
C VAL A 98 -11.60 21.15 -4.45
N GLU A 99 -12.65 21.12 -5.25
CA GLU A 99 -14.03 21.35 -4.79
C GLU A 99 -14.69 20.03 -4.43
N GLN A 100 -14.83 19.77 -3.11
CA GLN A 100 -15.49 18.57 -2.64
C GLN A 100 -17.01 18.78 -2.59
N HIS A 101 -17.73 18.14 -3.51
CA HIS A 101 -19.19 18.10 -3.49
C HIS A 101 -19.69 16.96 -2.61
N CYS A 102 -20.13 17.29 -1.39
CA CYS A 102 -20.77 16.33 -0.50
C CYS A 102 -22.24 16.15 -0.90
N ILE A 103 -22.54 15.01 -1.51
CA ILE A 103 -23.91 14.69 -1.93
C ILE A 103 -24.67 14.05 -0.78
N ARG A 104 -25.81 14.64 -0.42
CA ARG A 104 -26.75 14.05 0.52
C ARG A 104 -27.51 12.90 -0.14
N MET A 105 -27.47 11.72 0.47
CA MET A 105 -28.32 10.60 0.03
C MET A 105 -29.80 10.93 0.25
N PRO A 106 -30.67 10.63 -0.75
CA PRO A 106 -32.12 10.64 -0.58
C PRO A 106 -32.57 9.81 0.63
N GLU A 107 -33.64 10.25 1.29
CA GLU A 107 -34.13 9.62 2.53
C GLU A 107 -34.46 8.13 2.36
N GLY A 108 -35.03 7.73 1.22
CA GLY A 108 -35.32 6.32 0.94
C GLY A 108 -34.08 5.44 0.88
N ILE A 109 -32.97 5.95 0.32
CA ILE A 109 -31.70 5.22 0.25
C ILE A 109 -31.03 5.19 1.62
N ALA A 110 -31.05 6.32 2.33
CA ALA A 110 -30.53 6.41 3.69
C ALA A 110 -31.22 5.39 4.61
N ALA A 111 -32.55 5.24 4.50
CA ALA A 111 -33.30 4.24 5.25
C ALA A 111 -32.85 2.79 4.94
N ILE A 112 -32.62 2.46 3.66
CA ILE A 112 -32.11 1.14 3.25
C ILE A 112 -30.69 0.92 3.79
N ARG A 113 -29.82 1.92 3.67
CA ARG A 113 -28.44 1.89 4.21
C ARG A 113 -28.48 1.63 5.71
N ASP A 114 -29.28 2.36 6.46
CA ASP A 114 -29.33 2.27 7.93
C ASP A 114 -29.89 0.90 8.37
N ALA A 115 -30.90 0.38 7.67
CA ALA A 115 -31.41 -0.97 7.91
C ALA A 115 -30.36 -2.04 7.62
N LEU A 116 -29.59 -1.89 6.52
CA LEU A 116 -28.52 -2.81 6.17
C LEU A 116 -27.35 -2.72 7.17
N GLU A 117 -27.01 -1.53 7.64
CA GLU A 117 -26.01 -1.30 8.69
C GLU A 117 -26.41 -2.03 9.99
N GLN A 118 -27.64 -1.89 10.45
CA GLN A 118 -28.14 -2.60 11.65
C GLN A 118 -28.06 -4.13 11.49
N LEU A 119 -28.38 -4.65 10.31
CA LEU A 119 -28.24 -6.08 10.03
C LEU A 119 -26.77 -6.51 10.08
N MET A 120 -25.87 -5.74 9.45
CA MET A 120 -24.43 -6.01 9.47
C MET A 120 -23.85 -5.95 10.89
N GLU A 121 -24.28 -5.01 11.72
CA GLU A 121 -23.85 -4.90 13.11
C GLU A 121 -24.15 -6.17 13.92
N THR A 122 -25.25 -6.85 13.62
CA THR A 122 -25.64 -8.10 14.29
C THR A 122 -24.59 -9.21 14.08
N PHE A 123 -23.97 -9.24 12.89
CA PHE A 123 -22.86 -10.16 12.58
C PHE A 123 -21.50 -9.61 13.01
N MET A 124 -21.33 -8.29 13.06
CA MET A 124 -20.04 -7.65 13.35
C MET A 124 -19.71 -7.63 14.86
N LYS A 125 -20.69 -7.37 15.74
CA LYS A 125 -20.47 -7.27 17.19
C LYS A 125 -19.82 -8.53 17.81
N PRO A 126 -20.28 -9.77 17.51
CA PRO A 126 -19.61 -10.98 17.99
C PRO A 126 -18.16 -11.10 17.53
N LEU A 127 -17.88 -10.71 16.28
CA LEU A 127 -16.53 -10.76 15.70
C LEU A 127 -15.59 -9.74 16.34
N GLN A 128 -16.10 -8.57 16.70
CA GLN A 128 -15.37 -7.55 17.45
C GLN A 128 -15.05 -8.02 18.88
N SER A 129 -16.02 -8.63 19.57
CA SER A 129 -15.79 -9.17 20.92
C SER A 129 -14.73 -10.27 20.98
N MET A 130 -14.55 -11.01 19.88
CA MET A 130 -13.54 -12.06 19.74
C MET A 130 -12.20 -11.57 19.17
N GLY A 131 -12.05 -10.26 18.95
CA GLY A 131 -10.83 -9.66 18.41
C GLY A 131 -10.53 -10.04 16.96
N ILE A 132 -11.52 -10.55 16.21
CA ILE A 132 -11.36 -10.95 14.80
C ILE A 132 -11.39 -9.71 13.89
N ILE A 133 -12.28 -8.77 14.20
CA ILE A 133 -12.45 -7.48 13.53
C ILE A 133 -12.12 -6.35 14.51
N TRP A 134 -11.62 -5.23 13.99
CA TRP A 134 -11.29 -4.04 14.78
C TRP A 134 -12.50 -3.51 15.55
N PRO A 135 -12.35 -3.13 16.84
CA PRO A 135 -13.47 -2.69 17.69
C PRO A 135 -14.24 -1.48 17.17
N ASN A 136 -13.55 -0.56 16.48
CA ASN A 136 -14.14 0.69 15.96
C ASN A 136 -14.47 0.61 14.46
N GLN A 137 -14.47 -0.59 13.87
CA GLN A 137 -14.84 -0.77 12.47
C GLN A 137 -16.32 -0.44 12.28
N GLN A 138 -16.62 0.54 11.41
CA GLN A 138 -17.98 0.88 11.01
C GLN A 138 -18.47 -0.13 9.97
N ALA A 139 -19.72 -0.59 10.10
CA ALA A 139 -20.31 -1.56 9.18
C ALA A 139 -20.45 -1.00 7.76
N VAL A 140 -20.90 0.25 7.63
CA VAL A 140 -21.05 0.94 6.32
C VAL A 140 -19.73 1.05 5.57
N LYS A 141 -18.60 1.19 6.29
CA LYS A 141 -17.26 1.35 5.70
C LYS A 141 -16.48 0.04 5.58
N LEU A 142 -17.10 -1.10 5.90
CA LEU A 142 -16.43 -2.38 5.80
C LEU A 142 -16.26 -2.77 4.33
N HIS A 143 -15.01 -2.93 3.90
CA HIS A 143 -14.75 -3.42 2.55
C HIS A 143 -15.10 -4.92 2.43
N PRO A 144 -15.80 -5.37 1.36
CA PRO A 144 -16.27 -6.76 1.22
C PRO A 144 -15.16 -7.80 1.31
N TYR A 145 -14.00 -7.50 0.72
CA TYR A 145 -12.82 -8.36 0.75
C TYR A 145 -12.22 -8.50 2.16
N ALA A 146 -12.34 -7.49 3.04
CA ALA A 146 -11.72 -7.54 4.36
C ALA A 146 -12.29 -8.68 5.22
N ALA A 147 -13.61 -8.90 5.17
CA ALA A 147 -14.26 -10.01 5.86
C ALA A 147 -13.83 -11.37 5.29
N ARG A 148 -13.71 -11.48 3.96
CA ARG A 148 -13.30 -12.71 3.27
C ARG A 148 -11.84 -13.06 3.54
N ALA A 149 -10.94 -12.08 3.50
CA ALA A 149 -9.52 -12.25 3.78
C ALA A 149 -9.27 -12.74 5.22
N LYS A 150 -10.12 -12.33 6.17
CA LYS A 150 -9.99 -12.80 7.56
C LYS A 150 -10.25 -14.30 7.71
N ILE A 151 -11.12 -14.90 6.90
CA ILE A 151 -11.44 -16.34 6.95
C ILE A 151 -10.18 -17.20 6.82
N SER A 152 -9.26 -16.86 5.92
CA SER A 152 -7.99 -17.61 5.74
C SER A 152 -7.00 -17.44 6.90
N THR A 153 -7.17 -16.42 7.74
CA THR A 153 -6.25 -16.08 8.84
C THR A 153 -6.79 -16.45 10.23
N LEU A 154 -7.95 -17.11 10.31
CA LEU A 154 -8.58 -17.46 11.58
C LEU A 154 -7.78 -18.51 12.35
N ALA A 155 -7.62 -18.28 13.64
CA ALA A 155 -7.08 -19.29 14.56
C ALA A 155 -8.05 -20.48 14.69
N PRO A 156 -7.58 -21.68 15.09
CA PRO A 156 -8.42 -22.88 15.21
C PRO A 156 -9.66 -22.68 16.10
N HIS A 157 -9.53 -21.94 17.20
CA HIS A 157 -10.62 -21.64 18.13
C HIS A 157 -11.64 -20.62 17.58
N GLN A 158 -11.30 -19.89 16.50
CA GLN A 158 -12.16 -18.89 15.87
C GLN A 158 -12.90 -19.43 14.64
N ARG A 159 -12.70 -20.70 14.26
CA ARG A 159 -13.30 -21.29 13.05
C ARG A 159 -14.84 -21.36 13.08
N GLY A 160 -15.47 -21.28 14.26
CA GLY A 160 -16.92 -21.17 14.38
C GLY A 160 -17.52 -19.90 13.76
N PHE A 161 -16.68 -18.88 13.53
CA PHE A 161 -17.09 -17.56 13.01
C PHE A 161 -17.05 -17.46 11.48
N VAL A 162 -16.66 -18.52 10.76
CA VAL A 162 -16.54 -18.52 9.29
C VAL A 162 -17.85 -18.15 8.61
N HIS A 163 -18.98 -18.68 9.08
CA HIS A 163 -20.29 -18.37 8.50
C HIS A 163 -20.65 -16.88 8.68
N GLN A 164 -20.40 -16.34 9.88
CA GLN A 164 -20.68 -14.93 10.17
C GLN A 164 -19.81 -13.99 9.33
N LEU A 165 -18.53 -14.32 9.12
CA LEU A 165 -17.65 -13.57 8.23
C LEU A 165 -18.07 -13.66 6.76
N SER A 166 -18.54 -14.82 6.31
CA SER A 166 -19.06 -15.00 4.94
C SER A 166 -20.32 -14.15 4.71
N MET A 167 -21.27 -14.20 5.65
CA MET A 167 -22.48 -13.37 5.61
C MET A 167 -22.15 -11.88 5.66
N LEU A 168 -21.27 -11.48 6.57
CA LEU A 168 -20.82 -10.10 6.69
C LEU A 168 -20.14 -9.61 5.40
N GLY A 169 -19.32 -10.45 4.75
CA GLY A 169 -18.70 -10.12 3.47
C GLY A 169 -19.70 -9.94 2.33
N ASN A 170 -20.77 -10.74 2.31
CA ASN A 170 -21.85 -10.59 1.34
C ASN A 170 -22.68 -9.32 1.59
N LEU A 171 -23.00 -9.03 2.85
CA LEU A 171 -23.73 -7.81 3.20
C LEU A 171 -22.90 -6.55 2.93
N ALA A 172 -21.60 -6.59 3.20
CA ALA A 172 -20.68 -5.52 2.83
C ALA A 172 -20.64 -5.29 1.31
N GLN A 173 -20.72 -6.36 0.51
CA GLN A 173 -20.82 -6.24 -0.95
C GLN A 173 -22.11 -5.54 -1.38
N VAL A 174 -23.24 -5.88 -0.75
CA VAL A 174 -24.53 -5.21 -1.01
C VAL A 174 -24.47 -3.74 -0.60
N MET A 175 -23.86 -3.43 0.55
CA MET A 175 -23.64 -2.06 1.00
C MET A 175 -22.79 -1.27 -0.01
N ALA A 176 -21.69 -1.85 -0.49
CA ALA A 176 -20.84 -1.23 -1.49
C ALA A 176 -21.62 -0.91 -2.78
N TYR A 177 -22.42 -1.86 -3.29
CA TYR A 177 -23.27 -1.62 -4.45
C TYR A 177 -24.32 -0.56 -4.21
N LEU A 178 -24.95 -0.53 -3.03
CA LEU A 178 -25.89 0.53 -2.67
C LEU A 178 -25.21 1.89 -2.71
N LEU A 179 -24.00 2.02 -2.16
CA LEU A 179 -23.28 3.28 -2.12
C LEU A 179 -22.81 3.70 -3.52
N GLU A 180 -22.21 2.80 -4.30
CA GLU A 180 -21.70 3.09 -5.64
C GLU A 180 -22.81 3.41 -6.65
N ALA A 181 -23.87 2.59 -6.69
CA ALA A 181 -24.94 2.77 -7.67
C ALA A 181 -25.81 4.01 -7.40
N THR A 182 -25.79 4.54 -6.16
CA THR A 182 -26.61 5.70 -5.79
C THR A 182 -25.90 7.03 -6.03
N VAL A 183 -24.58 7.03 -6.25
CA VAL A 183 -23.84 8.22 -6.73
C VAL A 183 -24.36 8.67 -8.10
N GLY A 184 -24.82 7.75 -8.96
CA GLY A 184 -25.41 8.10 -10.25
C GLY A 184 -26.77 8.81 -10.17
N MET A 185 -27.50 8.65 -9.06
CA MET A 185 -28.79 9.32 -8.85
C MET A 185 -28.66 10.70 -8.18
N ALA A 186 -27.43 11.10 -7.91
CA ALA A 186 -27.10 12.36 -7.26
C ALA A 186 -26.80 13.50 -8.25
N TYR A 187 -26.73 13.19 -9.55
CA TYR A 187 -26.53 14.11 -10.67
C TYR A 187 -27.81 14.30 -11.47
#